data_AF-D8LVM3-F1
#
_entry.id   AF-D8LVM3-F1
#
_cell.length_a   1.000
_cell.length_b   1.000
_cell.length_c   1.000
_cell.angle_alpha   90.00
_cell.angle_beta   90.00
_cell.angle_gamma   90.00
#
_symmetry.space_group_name_H-M   'P 1'
#
loop_
_entity.id
_entity.type
_entity.pdbx_description
1 polymer ?
#
loop_
_entity_poly.entity_id
_entity_poly.type
_entity_poly.pdbx_seq_one_letter_code
_entity_poly.pdbx_strand_id
1 'polypeptide(L)'
;MQQRICSICCRISRSPVWKRSFAWISEPRYDDEYGWMISISSRKAVTVNEFRGEPSVNIREYVKLDDGRTAPTKKGIFLTEENYNALMKCEEQIKTMIEKTKKGETS
;
A
#
# COMPACT_ATOMS: atom_id res chain seq x y z
N MET A 1 -19.75 14.69 50.32
CA MET A 1 -20.74 15.25 49.37
C MET A 1 -20.27 16.65 49.00
N GLN A 2 -20.04 17.08 47.77
CA GLN A 2 -20.24 16.56 46.42
C GLN A 2 -18.94 16.82 45.62
N GLN A 3 -18.62 15.93 44.70
CA GLN A 3 -17.52 16.07 43.73
C GLN A 3 -17.94 16.95 42.55
N ARG A 4 -17.10 17.94 42.28
CA ARG A 4 -16.55 18.34 40.97
C ARG A 4 -17.48 18.34 39.75
N ILE A 5 -17.77 19.57 39.32
CA ILE A 5 -18.06 19.97 37.95
C ILE A 5 -17.05 19.28 37.00
N CYS A 6 -17.55 18.45 36.08
CA CYS A 6 -16.78 17.99 34.94
C CYS A 6 -17.57 18.34 33.66
N SER A 7 -17.48 19.61 33.29
CA SER A 7 -17.80 20.09 31.95
C SER A 7 -16.69 19.63 31.01
N ILE A 8 -16.81 18.42 30.48
CA ILE A 8 -16.01 18.00 29.32
C ILE A 8 -17.00 17.57 28.24
N CYS A 9 -17.38 18.58 27.48
CA CYS A 9 -17.90 18.51 26.14
C CYS A 9 -17.25 17.34 25.39
N CYS A 10 -18.04 16.31 25.10
CA CYS A 10 -17.65 15.21 24.24
C CYS A 10 -17.48 15.75 22.82
N ARG A 11 -16.32 16.37 22.58
CA ARG A 11 -15.85 16.79 21.27
C ARG A 11 -15.43 15.52 20.56
N ILE A 12 -16.41 14.79 20.03
CA ILE A 12 -16.18 13.76 19.02
C ILE A 12 -15.53 14.49 17.85
N SER A 13 -14.21 14.51 17.87
CA SER A 13 -13.38 15.07 16.82
C SER A 13 -13.61 14.19 15.60
N ARG A 14 -14.56 14.60 14.75
CA ARG A 14 -14.58 14.21 13.35
C ARG A 14 -13.19 14.53 12.81
N SER A 15 -12.41 13.49 12.56
CA SER A 15 -11.07 13.59 12.01
C SER A 15 -11.11 14.34 10.66
N PRO A 16 -10.11 15.20 10.39
CA PRO A 16 -10.18 16.18 9.30
C PRO A 16 -10.06 15.55 7.90
N VAL A 17 -10.76 16.18 6.95
CA VAL A 17 -11.02 15.80 5.55
C VAL A 17 -9.79 15.96 4.62
N TRP A 18 -8.57 15.78 5.13
CA TRP A 18 -7.30 16.02 4.41
C TRP A 18 -6.87 14.86 3.50
N LYS A 19 -7.28 13.61 3.77
CA LYS A 19 -6.75 12.42 3.08
C LYS A 19 -7.32 12.29 1.65
N ARG A 20 -6.85 13.11 0.71
CA ARG A 20 -7.23 13.04 -0.72
C ARG A 20 -6.07 12.84 -1.70
N SER A 21 -4.92 12.36 -1.24
CA SER A 21 -3.76 12.15 -2.14
C SER A 21 -3.62 10.70 -2.65
N PHE A 22 -4.34 9.75 -2.05
CA PHE A 22 -4.27 8.32 -2.40
C PHE A 22 -5.67 7.69 -2.48
N ALA A 23 -6.59 8.33 -3.22
CA ALA A 23 -7.97 7.83 -3.42
C ALA A 23 -8.08 6.47 -4.14
N TRP A 24 -6.95 5.89 -4.53
CA TRP A 24 -6.81 4.65 -5.30
C TRP A 24 -6.22 3.50 -4.46
N ILE A 25 -5.72 3.77 -3.25
CA ILE A 25 -5.28 2.71 -2.33
C ILE A 25 -6.50 2.12 -1.61
N SER A 26 -6.65 0.79 -1.67
CA SER A 26 -7.67 0.08 -0.90
C SER A 26 -7.23 -0.18 0.54
N GLU A 27 -8.19 -0.45 1.42
CA GLU A 27 -7.91 -1.06 2.72
C GLU A 27 -7.27 -2.45 2.52
N PRO A 28 -6.41 -2.90 3.46
CA PRO A 28 -5.84 -4.24 3.41
C PRO A 28 -6.95 -5.29 3.55
N ARG A 29 -7.01 -6.21 2.58
CA ARG A 29 -7.96 -7.33 2.55
C ARG A 29 -7.18 -8.64 2.61
N TYR A 30 -7.64 -9.59 3.42
CA TYR A 30 -7.12 -10.95 3.40
C TYR A 30 -7.84 -11.76 2.31
N ASP A 31 -7.06 -12.52 1.54
CA ASP A 31 -7.52 -13.45 0.52
C ASP A 31 -6.93 -14.83 0.78
N ASP A 32 -7.75 -15.88 0.72
CA ASP A 32 -7.33 -17.24 1.08
C ASP A 32 -6.28 -17.81 0.10
N GLU A 33 -6.26 -17.33 -1.15
CA GLU A 33 -5.33 -17.82 -2.18
C GLU A 33 -4.03 -16.99 -2.23
N TYR A 34 -4.13 -15.68 -1.97
CA TYR A 34 -3.03 -14.74 -2.21
C TYR A 34 -2.50 -14.02 -0.96
N GLY A 35 -3.08 -14.28 0.21
CA GLY A 35 -2.69 -13.66 1.48
C GLY A 35 -3.21 -12.23 1.64
N TRP A 36 -2.44 -11.39 2.33
CA TRP A 36 -2.83 -9.99 2.57
C TRP A 36 -2.64 -9.17 1.30
N MET A 37 -3.67 -8.49 0.83
CA MET A 37 -3.68 -7.72 -0.41
C MET A 37 -4.02 -6.25 -0.16
N ILE A 38 -3.25 -5.36 -0.78
CA ILE A 38 -3.49 -3.92 -0.83
C ILE A 38 -3.49 -3.50 -2.29
N SER A 39 -4.63 -3.05 -2.81
CA SER A 39 -4.69 -2.50 -4.17
C SER A 39 -4.03 -1.13 -4.17
N ILE A 40 -3.01 -0.95 -5.01
CA ILE A 40 -2.39 0.35 -5.21
C ILE A 40 -3.15 1.09 -6.29
N SER A 41 -3.43 0.45 -7.43
CA SER A 41 -4.08 1.04 -8.61
C SER A 41 -5.17 0.10 -9.14
N SER A 42 -5.96 0.53 -10.14
CA SER A 42 -7.07 -0.25 -10.71
C SER A 42 -6.68 -1.66 -11.20
N ARG A 43 -5.40 -1.87 -11.57
CA ARG A 43 -4.87 -3.15 -12.03
C ARG A 43 -3.63 -3.63 -11.28
N LYS A 44 -3.17 -2.91 -10.24
CA LYS A 44 -1.91 -3.25 -9.54
C LYS A 44 -2.17 -3.38 -8.05
N ALA A 45 -1.69 -4.46 -7.46
CA ALA A 45 -1.79 -4.70 -6.03
C ALA A 45 -0.46 -5.17 -5.44
N VAL A 46 -0.27 -4.88 -4.17
CA VAL A 46 0.75 -5.50 -3.33
C VAL A 46 0.10 -6.65 -2.59
N THR A 47 0.75 -7.81 -2.62
CA THR A 47 0.38 -8.94 -1.76
C THR A 47 1.52 -9.30 -0.82
N VAL A 48 1.19 -9.61 0.42
CA VAL A 48 2.11 -10.15 1.42
C VAL A 48 1.69 -11.57 1.69
N ASN A 49 2.60 -12.49 1.37
CA ASN A 49 2.38 -13.93 1.51
C ASN A 49 3.63 -14.61 2.04
N GLU A 50 3.46 -15.78 2.62
CA GLU A 50 4.55 -16.63 3.06
C GLU A 50 5.04 -17.51 1.91
N PHE A 51 6.34 -17.48 1.64
CA PHE A 51 6.97 -18.36 0.66
C PHE A 51 8.12 -19.10 1.32
N ARG A 52 7.98 -20.44 1.44
CA ARG A 52 8.98 -21.32 2.08
C ARG A 52 9.29 -20.97 3.54
N GLY A 53 8.28 -20.58 4.33
CA GLY A 53 8.47 -20.23 5.74
C GLY A 53 8.82 -18.77 5.99
N GLU A 54 9.07 -17.98 4.94
CA GLU A 54 9.52 -16.59 5.06
C GLU A 54 8.49 -15.62 4.48
N PRO A 55 8.27 -14.45 5.11
CA PRO A 55 7.38 -13.43 4.57
C PRO A 55 7.97 -12.82 3.31
N SER A 56 7.10 -12.65 2.30
CA SER A 56 7.47 -12.09 1.01
C SER A 56 6.46 -11.03 0.56
N VAL A 57 6.98 -9.99 -0.09
CA VAL A 57 6.18 -8.90 -0.65
C VAL A 57 6.19 -9.01 -2.16
N ASN A 58 5.00 -9.13 -2.75
CA ASN A 58 4.80 -9.25 -4.18
C ASN A 58 4.11 -8.00 -4.70
N ILE A 59 4.66 -7.37 -5.74
CA ILE A 59 4.02 -6.23 -6.40
C ILE A 59 3.68 -6.69 -7.82
N ARG A 60 2.38 -6.87 -8.11
CA ARG A 60 1.93 -7.49 -9.37
C ARG A 60 0.78 -6.74 -10.03
N GLU A 61 0.72 -6.86 -11.36
CA GLU A 61 -0.45 -6.47 -12.15
C GLU A 61 -1.44 -7.63 -12.23
N TYR A 62 -2.72 -7.36 -11.95
CA TYR A 62 -3.83 -8.30 -11.99
C TYR A 62 -4.74 -7.98 -13.18
N VAL A 63 -5.16 -9.03 -13.89
CA VAL A 63 -6.12 -8.95 -14.99
C VAL A 63 -7.41 -9.65 -14.61
N LYS A 64 -8.53 -9.12 -15.08
CA LYS A 64 -9.82 -9.79 -14.99
C LYS A 64 -9.90 -10.77 -16.15
N LEU A 65 -10.12 -12.04 -15.83
CA LEU A 65 -10.46 -13.07 -16.80
C LEU A 65 -11.93 -12.91 -17.21
N ASP A 66 -12.29 -13.49 -18.35
CA ASP A 66 -13.66 -13.47 -18.87
C ASP A 66 -14.66 -14.12 -17.90
N ASP A 67 -14.19 -15.06 -17.08
CA ASP A 67 -14.93 -15.73 -16.02
C ASP A 67 -15.22 -14.82 -14.80
N GLY A 68 -14.80 -13.55 -14.84
CA GLY A 68 -14.97 -12.57 -13.76
C GLY A 68 -13.94 -12.69 -12.62
N ARG A 69 -13.06 -13.69 -12.66
CA ARG A 69 -11.98 -13.88 -11.68
C ARG A 69 -10.80 -12.94 -11.97
N THR A 70 -10.07 -12.55 -10.93
CA THR A 70 -8.82 -11.79 -11.08
C THR A 70 -7.61 -12.71 -10.95
N ALA A 71 -6.74 -12.71 -11.95
CA ALA A 71 -5.52 -13.52 -11.96
C ALA A 71 -4.27 -12.64 -12.00
N PRO A 72 -3.19 -13.01 -11.29
CA PRO A 72 -1.92 -12.32 -11.36
C PRO A 72 -1.25 -12.55 -12.72
N THR A 73 -0.64 -11.51 -13.27
CA THR A 73 0.12 -11.62 -14.51
C THR A 73 1.61 -11.95 -14.25
N LYS A 74 2.34 -12.24 -15.33
CA LYS A 74 3.81 -12.36 -15.30
C LYS A 74 4.50 -11.03 -14.99
N LYS A 75 3.80 -9.89 -15.12
CA LYS A 75 4.35 -8.57 -14.82
C LYS A 75 4.29 -8.32 -13.32
N GLY A 76 5.46 -8.34 -12.69
CA GLY A 76 5.61 -7.98 -11.29
C GLY A 76 6.98 -8.36 -10.76
N ILE A 77 7.18 -8.09 -9.48
CA ILE A 77 8.40 -8.40 -8.75
C ILE A 77 8.07 -9.14 -7.46
N PHE A 78 8.89 -10.14 -7.14
CA PHE A 78 8.91 -10.81 -5.85
C PHE A 78 10.04 -10.18 -5.03
N LEU A 79 9.72 -9.73 -3.82
CA LEU A 79 10.67 -9.16 -2.88
C LEU A 79 10.68 -10.02 -1.61
N THR A 80 11.88 -10.38 -1.17
CA THR A 80 12.09 -10.84 0.21
C THR A 80 11.95 -9.66 1.16
N GLU A 81 11.79 -9.94 2.45
CA GLU A 81 11.76 -8.90 3.48
C GLU A 81 12.98 -7.98 3.42
N GLU A 82 14.17 -8.55 3.24
CA GLU A 82 15.44 -7.81 3.16
C GLU A 82 15.46 -6.83 1.97
N ASN A 83 15.01 -7.29 0.81
CA ASN A 83 14.94 -6.48 -0.40
C ASN A 83 13.90 -5.37 -0.28
N TYR A 84 12.77 -5.64 0.40
CA TYR A 84 11.77 -4.63 0.70
C TYR A 84 12.32 -3.56 1.64
N ASN A 85 13.05 -3.95 2.68
CA ASN A 85 13.71 -3.03 3.60
C ASN A 85 14.77 -2.17 2.89
N ALA A 86 15.52 -2.76 1.95
CA ALA A 86 16.45 -2.00 1.11
C ALA A 86 15.72 -0.99 0.20
N LEU A 87 14.58 -1.35 -0.38
CA LEU A 87 13.77 -0.45 -1.19
C LEU A 87 13.30 0.78 -0.39
N MET A 88 12.88 0.57 0.86
CA MET A 88 12.47 1.67 1.75
C MET A 88 13.60 2.62 2.09
N LYS A 89 14.83 2.12 2.26
CA LYS A 89 16.02 2.97 2.46
C LYS A 89 16.36 3.82 1.24
N CYS A 90 16.08 3.30 0.04
CA CYS A 90 16.31 4.01 -1.21
C CYS A 90 15.17 4.97 -1.59
N GLU A 91 14.06 5.02 -0.83
CA GLU A 91 12.85 5.76 -1.20
C GLU A 91 13.13 7.25 -1.45
N GLU A 92 13.93 7.89 -0.60
CA GLU A 92 14.28 9.32 -0.73
C GLU A 92 15.07 9.60 -2.01
N GLN A 93 16.07 8.77 -2.29
CA GLN A 93 16.86 8.89 -3.52
C GLN A 93 15.99 8.68 -4.75
N ILE A 94 15.10 7.69 -4.72
CA ILE A 94 14.14 7.41 -5.81
C ILE A 94 13.25 8.63 -6.06
N LYS A 95 12.73 9.28 -5.01
CA LYS A 95 11.91 10.50 -5.14
C LYS A 95 12.67 11.61 -5.86
N THR A 96 13.91 11.90 -5.46
CA THR A 96 14.75 12.89 -6.13
C THR A 96 15.01 12.53 -7.61
N MET A 97 15.28 11.26 -7.90
CA MET A 97 15.54 10.81 -9.27
C MET A 97 14.28 10.94 -10.16
N ILE A 98 13.08 10.64 -9.64
CA ILE A 98 11.82 10.83 -10.36
C ILE A 98 11.63 12.31 -10.74
N GLU A 99 11.98 13.25 -9.86
CA GLU A 99 11.87 14.68 -10.16
C GLU A 99 12.84 15.13 -11.25
N LYS A 100 14.09 14.63 -11.21
CA LYS A 100 15.08 14.91 -12.26
C LYS A 100 14.63 14.38 -13.62
N THR A 101 14.12 13.15 -13.66
CA THR A 101 13.58 12.55 -14.90
C THR A 101 12.43 13.38 -15.47
N LYS A 102 11.54 13.91 -14.63
CA LYS A 102 10.44 14.80 -15.08
C LYS A 102 10.94 16.10 -15.71
N LYS A 103 12.09 16.61 -15.28
CA LYS A 103 12.71 17.83 -15.81
C LYS A 103 13.50 17.59 -17.10
N GLY A 104 13.62 16.35 -17.56
CA GLY A 104 14.36 16.01 -18.78
C GLY A 104 15.88 16.09 -18.62
N GLU A 105 16.38 16.19 -17.39
CA GLU A 105 17.80 16.13 -17.08
C GLU A 105 18.24 14.66 -17.16
N THR A 106 18.42 14.15 -18.37
CA THR A 106 19.20 12.93 -18.59
C THR A 106 20.66 13.33 -18.67
N SER A 107 21.43 12.86 -17.69
CA SER A 107 22.90 12.99 -17.65
C SER A 107 23.55 12.64 -18.98
#